data_AF-A0AAV2QCV8-F1
#
_entry.id   AF-A0AAV2QCV8-F1
#
_cell.length_a   1.000
_cell.length_b   1.000
_cell.length_c   1.000
_cell.angle_alpha   90.00
_cell.angle_beta   90.00
_cell.angle_gamma   90.00
#
_symmetry.space_group_name_H-M   'P 1'
#
loop_
_entity.id
_entity.type
_entity.pdbx_description
1 polymer ?
#
loop_
_entity_poly.entity_id
_entity_poly.type
_entity_poly.pdbx_seq_one_letter_code
_entity_poly.pdbx_strand_id
1 'polypeptide(L)'
;YNEIYTLTKIEIKNKVKKWDTQKWREELEKRTSTHIYRIFKTEIKEEQCYDNRLESIILFQARANTLELNKRKRYKQEDPKCELCGYKEENLIHFLIECKELEESRNKELIKKFKDENKELMAGKILFEKDEIEEIKCMLGKMWRYRKRKLEKINRNI
;
A
#
# COMPACT_ATOMS: atom_id res chain seq x y z
N TYR A 1 -9.35 -39.27 1.61
CA TYR A 1 -8.24 -39.39 2.59
C TYR A 1 -7.11 -40.32 2.10
N ASN A 2 -7.36 -41.31 1.23
CA ASN A 2 -6.32 -42.24 0.72
C ASN A 2 -5.41 -41.71 -0.41
N GLU A 3 -5.76 -40.59 -1.06
CA GLU A 3 -4.98 -40.06 -2.19
C GLU A 3 -3.61 -39.47 -1.80
N ILE A 4 -3.39 -39.10 -0.54
CA ILE A 4 -2.13 -38.42 -0.15
C ILE A 4 -0.95 -39.40 -0.14
N TYR A 5 -1.20 -40.66 0.20
CA TYR A 5 -0.16 -41.69 0.34
C TYR A 5 0.40 -42.17 -1.01
N THR A 6 -0.27 -41.86 -2.11
CA THR A 6 0.17 -42.25 -3.47
C THR A 6 0.89 -41.12 -4.21
N LEU A 7 0.95 -39.91 -3.63
CA LEU A 7 1.54 -38.75 -4.27
C LEU A 7 3.03 -38.62 -3.96
N THR A 8 3.79 -38.26 -4.98
CA THR A 8 5.17 -37.83 -4.83
C THR A 8 5.26 -36.53 -4.04
N LYS A 9 6.44 -36.26 -3.46
CA LYS A 9 6.73 -35.00 -2.76
C LYS A 9 6.43 -33.75 -3.61
N ILE A 10 6.65 -33.82 -4.93
CA ILE A 10 6.40 -32.71 -5.86
C ILE A 10 4.89 -32.47 -6.00
N GLU A 11 4.12 -33.53 -6.16
CA GLU A 11 2.66 -33.43 -6.27
C GLU A 11 2.02 -32.92 -4.97
N ILE A 12 2.51 -33.37 -3.81
CA ILE A 12 2.08 -32.85 -2.51
C ILE A 12 2.36 -31.35 -2.43
N LYS A 13 3.58 -30.90 -2.76
CA LYS A 13 3.93 -29.46 -2.76
C LYS A 13 3.02 -28.66 -3.70
N ASN A 14 2.72 -29.18 -4.88
CA ASN A 14 1.85 -28.51 -5.84
C ASN A 14 0.39 -28.45 -5.34
N LYS A 15 -0.12 -29.52 -4.72
CA LYS A 15 -1.46 -29.51 -4.10
C LYS A 15 -1.53 -28.47 -2.97
N VAL A 16 -0.53 -28.43 -2.08
CA VAL A 16 -0.46 -27.44 -0.98
C VAL A 16 -0.41 -26.02 -1.54
N LYS A 17 0.50 -25.73 -2.48
CA LYS A 17 0.62 -24.39 -3.08
C LYS A 17 -0.67 -23.91 -3.75
N LYS A 18 -1.38 -24.81 -4.45
CA LYS A 18 -2.68 -24.51 -5.06
C LYS A 18 -3.72 -24.18 -3.98
N TRP A 19 -3.79 -25.00 -2.93
CA TRP A 19 -4.71 -24.77 -1.81
C TRP A 19 -4.43 -23.45 -1.09
N ASP A 20 -3.16 -23.16 -0.77
CA ASP A 20 -2.73 -21.89 -0.16
C ASP A 20 -3.09 -20.69 -1.03
N THR A 21 -2.82 -20.77 -2.33
CA THR A 21 -3.13 -19.69 -3.29
C THR A 21 -4.63 -19.44 -3.37
N GLN A 22 -5.44 -20.51 -3.40
CA GLN A 22 -6.89 -20.40 -3.40
C GLN A 22 -7.40 -19.77 -2.11
N LYS A 23 -6.95 -20.26 -0.94
CA LYS A 23 -7.35 -19.74 0.37
C LYS A 23 -6.97 -18.27 0.53
N TRP A 24 -5.77 -17.88 0.11
CA TRP A 24 -5.34 -16.50 0.11
C TRP A 24 -6.22 -15.59 -0.75
N ARG A 25 -6.59 -16.03 -1.97
CA ARG A 25 -7.52 -15.28 -2.83
C ARG A 25 -8.91 -15.16 -2.20
N GLU A 26 -9.46 -16.25 -1.68
CA GLU A 26 -10.76 -16.26 -0.98
C GLU A 26 -10.79 -15.25 0.18
N GLU A 27 -9.71 -15.19 0.98
CA GLU A 27 -9.60 -14.24 2.09
C GLU A 27 -9.39 -12.79 1.64
N LEU A 28 -8.66 -12.55 0.55
CA LEU A 28 -8.52 -11.22 -0.04
C LEU A 28 -9.84 -10.68 -0.60
N GLU A 29 -10.67 -11.53 -1.21
CA GLU A 29 -11.96 -11.11 -1.75
C GLU A 29 -12.91 -10.59 -0.67
N LYS A 30 -12.86 -11.17 0.53
CA LYS A 30 -13.67 -10.74 1.69
C LYS A 30 -13.25 -9.37 2.25
N ARG A 31 -12.03 -8.91 1.97
CA ARG A 31 -11.46 -7.68 2.57
C ARG A 31 -11.56 -6.49 1.61
N THR A 32 -12.58 -5.66 1.83
CA THR A 32 -12.78 -4.42 1.05
C THR A 32 -11.66 -3.40 1.23
N SER A 33 -11.03 -3.36 2.41
CA SER A 33 -9.94 -2.43 2.70
C SER A 33 -8.66 -2.72 1.92
N THR A 34 -8.47 -3.92 1.38
CA THR A 34 -7.27 -4.31 0.63
C THR A 34 -7.50 -4.35 -0.88
N HIS A 35 -8.50 -3.64 -1.39
CA HIS A 35 -8.88 -3.66 -2.80
C HIS A 35 -7.71 -3.43 -3.77
N ILE A 36 -6.91 -2.38 -3.55
CA ILE A 36 -5.72 -2.09 -4.38
C ILE A 36 -4.72 -3.25 -4.32
N TYR A 37 -4.39 -3.74 -3.11
CA TYR A 37 -3.49 -4.88 -2.96
C TYR A 37 -4.00 -6.11 -3.73
N ARG A 38 -5.30 -6.39 -3.65
CA ARG A 38 -5.93 -7.55 -4.30
C ARG A 38 -5.86 -7.49 -5.82
N ILE A 39 -6.04 -6.30 -6.40
CA ILE A 39 -5.93 -6.12 -7.86
C ILE A 39 -4.49 -6.35 -8.33
N PHE A 40 -3.50 -5.79 -7.62
CA PHE A 40 -2.13 -5.70 -8.12
C PHE A 40 -1.18 -6.80 -7.60
N LYS A 41 -1.45 -7.40 -6.44
CA LYS A 41 -0.74 -8.58 -5.96
C LYS A 41 -1.44 -9.83 -6.48
N THR A 42 -0.94 -10.36 -7.59
CA THR A 42 -1.58 -11.47 -8.31
C THR A 42 -1.20 -12.86 -7.79
N GLU A 43 -0.08 -12.96 -7.06
CA GLU A 43 0.46 -14.21 -6.52
C GLU A 43 1.12 -14.05 -5.15
N ILE A 44 1.09 -15.13 -4.36
CA ILE A 44 1.87 -15.27 -3.14
C ILE A 44 3.33 -15.54 -3.55
N LYS A 45 4.12 -14.48 -3.53
CA LYS A 45 5.53 -14.52 -3.88
C LYS A 45 6.30 -13.47 -3.10
N GLU A 46 7.53 -13.82 -2.73
CA GLU A 46 8.51 -12.90 -2.19
C GLU A 46 8.89 -11.83 -3.22
N GLU A 47 8.82 -10.57 -2.81
CA GLU A 47 9.23 -9.43 -3.64
C GLU A 47 10.65 -9.02 -3.25
N GLN A 48 11.54 -8.90 -4.22
CA GLN A 48 12.96 -8.57 -4.00
C GLN A 48 13.21 -7.07 -3.81
N CYS A 49 12.17 -6.23 -3.90
CA CYS A 49 12.30 -4.76 -3.81
C CYS A 49 12.35 -4.22 -2.37
N TYR A 50 12.13 -5.06 -1.37
CA TYR A 50 12.13 -4.65 0.04
C TYR A 50 13.53 -4.78 0.64
N ASP A 51 13.97 -3.73 1.32
CA ASP A 51 15.21 -3.67 2.08
C ASP A 51 14.92 -3.14 3.50
N ASN A 52 15.96 -2.96 4.33
CA ASN A 52 15.82 -2.54 5.73
C ASN A 52 15.66 -1.02 5.93
N ARG A 53 15.44 -0.23 4.87
CA ARG A 53 15.22 1.21 4.98
C ARG A 53 13.76 1.53 5.30
N LEU A 54 13.55 2.69 5.90
CA LEU A 54 12.22 3.22 6.22
C LEU A 54 11.33 3.30 4.96
N GLU A 55 11.90 3.67 3.82
CA GLU A 55 11.23 3.75 2.53
C GLU A 55 10.59 2.41 2.12
N SER A 56 11.31 1.29 2.30
CA SER A 56 10.77 -0.06 2.02
C SER A 56 9.66 -0.44 2.97
N ILE A 57 9.76 -0.07 4.26
CA ILE A 57 8.69 -0.28 5.25
C ILE A 57 7.44 0.50 4.84
N ILE A 58 7.58 1.78 4.45
CA ILE A 58 6.45 2.61 4.00
C ILE A 58 5.82 2.03 2.74
N LEU A 59 6.62 1.60 1.76
CA LEU A 59 6.11 0.97 0.53
C LEU A 59 5.29 -0.28 0.87
N PHE A 60 5.81 -1.17 1.72
CA PHE A 60 5.09 -2.36 2.15
C PHE A 60 3.77 -1.99 2.83
N GLN A 61 3.82 -1.04 3.76
CA GLN A 61 2.63 -0.58 4.47
C GLN A 61 1.61 0.06 3.55
N ALA A 62 2.04 0.84 2.55
CA ALA A 62 1.17 1.45 1.55
C ALA A 62 0.51 0.38 0.68
N ARG A 63 1.29 -0.58 0.15
CA ARG A 63 0.76 -1.71 -0.63
C ARG A 63 -0.28 -2.49 0.15
N ALA A 64 -0.01 -2.83 1.41
CA ALA A 64 -0.92 -3.59 2.26
C ALA A 64 -2.08 -2.76 2.86
N ASN A 65 -2.17 -1.46 2.55
CA ASN A 65 -3.10 -0.51 3.16
C ASN A 65 -3.04 -0.48 4.70
N THR A 66 -1.84 -0.66 5.24
CA THR A 66 -1.53 -0.63 6.68
C THR A 66 -0.83 0.64 7.15
N LEU A 67 -0.53 1.58 6.24
CA LEU A 67 0.08 2.86 6.60
C LEU A 67 -0.79 3.63 7.61
N GLU A 68 -0.14 4.24 8.60
CA GLU A 68 -0.80 4.91 9.72
C GLU A 68 -1.29 6.32 9.32
N LEU A 69 -2.39 6.35 8.57
CA LEU A 69 -3.07 7.55 8.10
C LEU A 69 -4.35 7.83 8.92
N ASN A 70 -4.82 9.07 8.90
CA ASN A 70 -5.94 9.49 9.76
C ASN A 70 -7.27 8.80 9.48
N LYS A 71 -7.47 8.12 8.33
CA LYS A 71 -8.64 7.26 8.11
C LYS A 71 -8.90 6.27 9.27
N ARG A 72 -7.86 5.82 9.97
CA ARG A 72 -8.00 4.89 11.11
C ARG A 72 -8.61 5.55 12.35
N LYS A 73 -8.54 6.88 12.48
CA LYS A 73 -9.12 7.65 13.59
C LYS A 73 -10.63 7.52 13.68
N ARG A 74 -11.32 7.22 12.57
CA ARG A 74 -12.77 6.95 12.56
C ARG A 74 -13.19 5.83 13.52
N TYR A 75 -12.32 4.85 13.77
CA TYR A 75 -12.60 3.73 14.69
C TYR A 75 -12.52 4.15 16.16
N LYS A 76 -11.91 5.31 16.43
CA LYS A 76 -11.84 5.94 17.75
C LYS A 76 -12.80 7.13 17.89
N GLN A 77 -13.69 7.34 16.91
CA GLN A 77 -14.60 8.49 16.85
C GLN A 77 -13.88 9.85 16.82
N GLU A 78 -12.64 9.87 16.32
CA GLU A 78 -11.83 11.07 16.11
C GLU A 78 -11.96 11.58 14.65
N ASP A 79 -11.62 12.85 14.39
CA ASP A 79 -11.67 13.45 13.04
C ASP A 79 -10.68 12.74 12.09
N PRO A 80 -11.16 12.09 11.01
CA PRO A 80 -10.29 11.37 10.09
C PRO A 80 -9.68 12.28 9.01
N LYS A 81 -9.97 13.59 9.03
CA LYS A 81 -9.39 14.55 8.07
C LYS A 81 -7.87 14.57 8.14
N CYS A 82 -7.26 14.88 7.00
CA CYS A 82 -5.83 15.13 6.92
C CYS A 82 -5.48 16.39 7.72
N GLU A 83 -4.71 16.24 8.78
CA GLU A 83 -4.24 17.36 9.62
C GLU A 83 -3.31 18.33 8.87
N LEU A 84 -2.78 17.93 7.71
CA LEU A 84 -1.94 18.80 6.90
C LEU A 84 -2.81 19.76 6.09
N CYS A 85 -3.77 19.24 5.32
CA CYS A 85 -4.54 20.05 4.38
C CYS A 85 -5.94 20.44 4.87
N GLY A 86 -6.45 19.79 5.92
CA GLY A 86 -7.76 20.03 6.55
C GLY A 86 -8.99 19.63 5.74
N TYR A 87 -8.83 19.09 4.52
CA TYR A 87 -9.95 19.03 3.56
C TYR A 87 -10.69 17.68 3.52
N LYS A 88 -9.98 16.56 3.34
CA LYS A 88 -10.56 15.23 3.16
C LYS A 88 -10.05 14.23 4.19
N GLU A 89 -10.77 13.11 4.35
CA GLU A 89 -10.26 11.93 5.05
C GLU A 89 -8.87 11.56 4.50
N GLU A 90 -7.91 11.41 5.40
CA GLU A 90 -6.56 10.98 5.00
C GLU A 90 -6.53 9.46 4.81
N ASN A 91 -6.85 9.04 3.59
CA ASN A 91 -6.69 7.67 3.13
C ASN A 91 -5.47 7.54 2.18
N LEU A 92 -5.17 6.32 1.72
CA LEU A 92 -4.01 6.07 0.87
C LEU A 92 -4.01 6.92 -0.41
N ILE A 93 -5.17 7.10 -1.05
CA ILE A 93 -5.33 7.92 -2.25
C ILE A 93 -5.05 9.38 -1.93
N HIS A 94 -5.60 9.87 -0.82
CA HIS A 94 -5.35 11.24 -0.38
C HIS A 94 -3.86 11.49 -0.13
N PHE A 95 -3.22 10.60 0.63
CA PHE A 95 -1.77 10.69 0.89
C PHE A 95 -0.98 10.67 -0.41
N LEU A 96 -1.18 9.67 -1.26
CA LEU A 96 -0.37 9.43 -2.44
C LEU A 96 -0.60 10.45 -3.56
N ILE A 97 -1.85 10.89 -3.78
CA ILE A 97 -2.25 11.59 -5.01
C ILE A 97 -2.92 12.95 -4.74
N GLU A 98 -3.78 13.09 -3.71
CA GLU A 98 -4.64 14.29 -3.62
C GLU A 98 -4.18 15.38 -2.65
N CYS A 99 -3.41 15.05 -1.61
CA CYS A 99 -3.04 16.00 -0.57
C CYS A 99 -2.18 17.13 -1.17
N LYS A 100 -2.70 18.35 -1.20
CA LYS A 100 -2.01 19.54 -1.73
C LYS A 100 -0.71 19.86 -0.99
N GLU A 101 -0.67 19.60 0.32
CA GLU A 101 0.52 19.86 1.15
C GLU A 101 1.67 18.91 0.85
N LEU A 102 1.39 17.77 0.19
CA LEU A 102 2.39 16.78 -0.20
C LEU A 102 2.81 16.91 -1.67
N GLU A 103 2.25 17.86 -2.43
CA GLU A 103 2.49 17.99 -3.88
C GLU A 103 3.98 18.12 -4.23
N GLU A 104 4.71 18.97 -3.51
CA GLU A 104 6.15 19.17 -3.73
C GLU A 104 7.01 17.98 -3.26
N SER A 105 6.45 17.03 -2.51
CA SER A 105 7.13 15.79 -2.14
C SER A 105 6.88 14.65 -3.13
N ARG A 106 5.96 14.81 -4.09
CA ARG A 106 5.66 13.80 -5.12
C ARG A 106 6.66 13.87 -6.27
N ASN A 107 6.94 12.73 -6.86
CA ASN A 107 7.58 12.66 -8.17
C ASN A 107 6.53 12.95 -9.26
N LYS A 108 6.49 14.18 -9.76
CA LYS A 108 5.49 14.66 -10.73
C LYS A 108 5.50 13.85 -12.03
N GLU A 109 6.65 13.36 -12.48
CA GLU A 109 6.74 12.54 -13.70
C GLU A 109 6.09 11.17 -13.50
N LEU A 110 6.34 10.55 -12.35
CA LEU A 110 5.71 9.27 -12.00
C LEU A 110 4.19 9.39 -11.84
N ILE A 111 3.71 10.48 -11.25
CA ILE A 111 2.27 10.78 -11.16
C ILE A 111 1.69 10.99 -12.57
N LYS A 112 2.36 11.75 -13.45
CA LYS A 112 1.88 11.99 -14.82
C LYS A 112 1.73 10.71 -15.64
N LYS A 113 2.62 9.72 -15.46
CA LYS A 113 2.58 8.42 -16.17
C LYS A 113 1.25 7.69 -16.05
N PHE A 114 0.54 7.89 -14.93
CA PHE A 114 -0.70 7.19 -14.61
C PHE A 114 -1.91 8.12 -14.45
N LYS A 115 -1.81 9.37 -14.93
CA LYS A 115 -2.82 10.42 -14.70
C LYS A 115 -4.20 10.13 -15.31
N ASP A 116 -4.25 9.34 -16.38
CA ASP A 116 -5.48 9.06 -17.13
C ASP A 116 -6.31 7.94 -16.49
N GLU A 117 -5.76 7.28 -15.48
CA GLU A 117 -6.43 6.25 -14.70
C GLU A 117 -7.32 6.85 -13.62
N ASN A 118 -8.32 6.09 -13.16
CA ASN A 118 -8.97 6.43 -11.91
C ASN A 118 -7.97 6.35 -10.75
N LYS A 119 -8.23 7.09 -9.67
CA LYS A 119 -7.26 7.27 -8.57
C LYS A 119 -6.86 5.97 -7.85
N GLU A 120 -7.73 4.96 -7.81
CA GLU A 120 -7.41 3.67 -7.20
C GLU A 120 -6.44 2.87 -8.07
N LEU A 121 -6.73 2.79 -9.38
CA LEU A 121 -5.84 2.17 -10.35
C LEU A 121 -4.51 2.90 -10.43
N MET A 122 -4.54 4.23 -10.42
CA MET A 122 -3.36 5.08 -10.37
C MET A 122 -2.50 4.75 -9.15
N ALA A 123 -3.10 4.71 -7.96
CA ALA A 123 -2.38 4.37 -6.73
C ALA A 123 -1.77 2.96 -6.78
N GLY A 124 -2.51 1.98 -7.32
CA GLY A 124 -2.00 0.64 -7.49
C GLY A 124 -0.86 0.54 -8.51
N LYS A 125 -1.00 1.16 -9.69
CA LYS A 125 0.07 1.20 -10.69
C LYS A 125 1.33 1.85 -10.14
N ILE A 126 1.20 2.98 -9.44
CA ILE A 126 2.32 3.63 -8.74
C ILE A 126 2.97 2.67 -7.74
N LEU A 127 2.19 2.05 -6.85
CA LEU A 127 2.77 1.24 -5.78
C LEU A 127 3.38 -0.07 -6.29
N PHE A 128 2.89 -0.63 -7.40
CA PHE A 128 3.30 -1.93 -7.92
C PHE A 128 4.15 -1.87 -9.21
N GLU A 129 4.48 -0.66 -9.69
CA GLU A 129 5.44 -0.44 -10.77
C GLU A 129 6.82 -0.96 -10.34
N LYS A 130 7.41 -1.80 -11.18
CA LYS A 130 8.66 -2.50 -10.87
C LYS A 130 9.87 -1.75 -11.39
N ASP A 131 9.72 -1.07 -12.52
CA ASP A 131 10.84 -0.43 -13.20
C ASP A 131 11.33 0.82 -12.46
N GLU A 132 10.44 1.47 -11.68
CA GLU A 132 10.72 2.72 -10.96
C GLU A 132 10.63 2.54 -9.43
N ILE A 133 10.85 1.30 -8.94
CA ILE A 133 10.54 0.96 -7.56
C ILE A 133 11.39 1.71 -6.53
N GLU A 134 12.64 2.06 -6.87
CA GLU A 134 13.52 2.84 -6.00
C GLU A 134 13.07 4.30 -5.91
N GLU A 135 12.64 4.88 -7.04
CA GLU A 135 12.08 6.22 -7.14
C GLU A 135 10.80 6.33 -6.32
N ILE A 136 9.94 5.31 -6.40
CA ILE A 136 8.70 5.22 -5.61
C ILE A 136 9.03 5.14 -4.12
N LYS A 137 9.97 4.27 -3.73
CA LYS A 137 10.45 4.18 -2.33
C LYS A 137 10.94 5.53 -1.82
N CYS A 138 11.80 6.20 -2.59
CA CYS A 138 12.33 7.52 -2.25
C CYS A 138 11.22 8.58 -2.12
N MET A 139 10.26 8.59 -3.05
CA MET A 139 9.12 9.49 -3.03
C MET A 139 8.27 9.27 -1.76
N LEU A 140 7.88 8.03 -1.48
CA LEU A 140 7.09 7.68 -0.31
C LEU A 140 7.79 8.07 1.00
N GLY A 141 9.10 7.83 1.08
CA GLY A 141 9.92 8.25 2.21
C GLY A 141 9.95 9.76 2.43
N LYS A 142 10.10 10.53 1.34
CA LYS A 142 10.07 12.01 1.39
C LYS A 142 8.71 12.51 1.87
N MET A 143 7.62 12.02 1.28
CA MET A 143 6.25 12.37 1.65
C MET A 143 5.97 12.04 3.13
N TRP A 144 6.37 10.86 3.58
CA TRP A 144 6.16 10.43 4.97
C TRP A 144 6.96 11.27 5.98
N ARG A 145 8.24 11.53 5.69
CA ARG A 145 9.08 12.38 6.54
C ARG A 145 8.59 13.82 6.59
N TYR A 146 8.10 14.35 5.47
CA TYR A 146 7.48 15.66 5.45
C TYR A 146 6.21 15.69 6.31
N ARG A 147 5.33 14.70 6.14
CA ARG A 147 4.12 14.53 6.95
C ARG A 147 4.44 14.51 8.44
N LYS A 148 5.34 13.62 8.89
CA LYS A 148 5.72 13.52 10.31
C LYS A 148 6.22 14.85 10.88
N ARG A 149 7.14 15.52 10.18
CA ARG A 149 7.67 16.83 10.61
C ARG A 149 6.59 17.91 10.72
N LYS A 150 5.60 17.91 9.83
CA LYS A 150 4.47 18.85 9.90
C LYS A 150 3.55 18.55 11.08
N LEU A 151 3.22 17.29 11.30
CA LEU A 151 2.39 16.86 12.43
C LEU A 151 3.06 17.16 13.78
N GLU A 152 4.36 16.90 13.90
CA GLU A 152 5.14 17.25 15.09
C GLU A 152 5.11 18.75 15.39
N LYS A 153 5.15 19.60 14.36
CA LYS A 153 5.03 21.06 14.53
C LYS A 153 3.64 21.48 14.95
N ILE A 154 2.59 20.87 14.37
CA ILE A 154 1.20 21.15 14.75
C ILE A 154 0.97 20.78 16.22
N ASN A 155 1.40 19.58 16.63
CA ASN A 155 1.22 19.08 18.00
C ASN A 155 2.04 19.84 19.06
N ARG A 156 3.13 20.54 18.68
CA ARG A 156 3.89 21.41 19.58
C ARG A 156 3.29 22.81 19.74
N ASN A 157 2.39 23.20 18.84
CA ASN A 157 1.74 24.52 18.84
C ASN A 157 0.32 24.47 19.43
N ILE A 158 -0.11 23.32 19.94
CA ILE A 158 -1.36 23.07 20.67
C ILE A 158 -0.98 22.86 22.14
#